data_AF-A0A1F9APZ9-F1
#
_entry.id   AF-A0A1F9APZ9-F1
#
_cell.length_a   1.000
_cell.length_b   1.000
_cell.length_c   1.000
_cell.angle_alpha   90.00
_cell.angle_beta   90.00
_cell.angle_gamma   90.00
#
_symmetry.space_group_name_H-M   'P 1'
#
loop_
_entity.id
_entity.type
_entity.pdbx_description
1 polymer ?
#
loop_
_entity_poly.entity_id
_entity_poly.type
_entity_poly.pdbx_seq_one_letter_code
_entity_poly.pdbx_strand_id
1 'polypeptide(L)'
;MLILLTFLLAGPVAAASPNDAGLFYERAQLAFQESQDQAALEWLSRATNSEQEAGRGDYASGLEKAAATLFQWGQVRWQEKSRELESKGLLRKNQHPKFFFEELLRRYPQSARADDAALLFLEDGFCYEWGGYPDCPAFEIRQYENFLETYPFSDRRGHVLLEMARRYQALAERYSEEAPWHHQARAELCGAMSQTLWQELMGSYPGTPEAEDASKHLEEIPPEQRPAIPIPPGVFGYLREGQD
;
A
#
# COMPACT_ATOMS: atom_id res chain seq x y z
N MET A 1 3.00 -13.78 67.49
CA MET A 1 2.61 -12.80 66.46
C MET A 1 3.88 -12.48 65.67
N LEU A 2 4.16 -13.24 64.61
CA LEU A 2 5.35 -13.09 63.77
C LEU A 2 4.94 -12.38 62.48
N ILE A 3 5.55 -11.23 62.20
CA ILE A 3 5.40 -10.50 60.94
C ILE A 3 6.51 -11.00 60.02
N LEU A 4 6.15 -11.77 58.99
CA LEU A 4 7.03 -12.12 57.88
C LEU A 4 6.94 -11.01 56.82
N LEU A 5 7.98 -10.19 56.74
CA LEU A 5 8.21 -9.26 55.63
C LEU A 5 8.90 -10.02 54.50
N THR A 6 8.15 -10.33 53.45
CA THR A 6 8.69 -10.87 52.19
C THR A 6 9.23 -9.70 51.36
N PHE A 7 10.54 -9.49 51.37
CA PHE A 7 11.21 -8.60 50.41
C PHE A 7 11.23 -9.28 49.04
N LEU A 8 10.41 -8.79 48.11
CA LEU A 8 10.52 -9.06 46.69
C LEU A 8 11.83 -8.42 46.18
N LEU A 9 12.75 -9.28 45.75
CA LEU A 9 13.95 -8.92 45.01
C LEU A 9 13.52 -8.39 43.62
N ALA A 10 13.34 -7.07 43.51
CA ALA A 10 13.42 -6.41 42.22
C ALA A 10 14.88 -6.48 41.75
N GLY A 11 15.14 -7.29 40.72
CA GLY A 11 16.45 -7.32 40.07
C GLY A 11 16.83 -5.92 39.56
N PRO A 12 18.13 -5.61 39.43
CA PRO A 12 18.57 -4.31 38.95
C PRO A 12 18.01 -4.09 37.53
N VAL A 13 17.12 -3.12 37.40
CA VAL A 13 16.74 -2.57 36.10
C VAL A 13 18.00 -1.92 35.56
N ALA A 14 18.61 -2.52 34.53
CA ALA A 14 19.76 -1.93 33.86
C ALA A 14 19.35 -0.52 33.41
N ALA A 15 20.05 0.50 33.90
CA ALA A 15 19.81 1.86 33.48
C ALA A 15 19.97 1.93 31.96
N ALA A 16 18.89 2.31 31.26
CA ALA A 16 18.92 2.49 29.82
C ALA A 16 20.08 3.43 29.47
N SER A 17 20.87 3.04 28.46
CA SER A 17 21.90 3.89 27.89
C SER A 17 21.27 5.24 27.50
N PRO A 18 21.96 6.38 27.66
CA PRO A 18 21.49 7.65 27.11
C PRO A 18 21.20 7.61 25.59
N ASN A 19 21.76 6.60 24.89
CA ASN A 19 21.49 6.26 23.50
C ASN A 19 20.73 4.92 23.39
N ASP A 20 19.66 4.76 24.16
CA ASP A 20 18.74 3.64 23.96
C ASP A 20 17.69 4.02 22.92
N ALA A 21 17.75 3.38 21.76
CA ALA A 21 16.80 3.60 20.68
C ALA A 21 15.35 3.35 21.11
N GLY A 22 15.12 2.41 22.06
CA GLY A 22 13.80 2.16 22.64
C GLY A 22 13.18 3.40 23.26
N LEU A 23 13.96 4.16 24.05
CA LEU A 23 13.51 5.41 24.66
C LEU A 23 13.16 6.48 23.62
N PHE A 24 13.89 6.53 22.51
CA PHE A 24 13.58 7.48 21.44
C PHE A 24 12.28 7.10 20.71
N TYR A 25 12.02 5.81 20.48
CA TYR A 25 10.72 5.38 19.94
C TYR A 25 9.56 5.69 20.88
N GLU A 26 9.70 5.44 22.18
CA GLU A 26 8.68 5.78 23.18
C GLU A 26 8.39 7.29 23.22
N ARG A 27 9.44 8.13 23.17
CA ARG A 27 9.28 9.59 23.10
C ARG A 27 8.62 10.05 21.80
N ALA A 28 8.92 9.40 20.68
CA ALA A 28 8.23 9.70 19.42
C ALA A 28 6.72 9.44 19.54
N GLN A 29 6.33 8.29 20.11
CA GLN A 29 4.92 7.95 20.32
C GLN A 29 4.22 8.95 21.26
N LEU A 30 4.88 9.36 22.35
CA LEU A 30 4.32 10.34 23.27
C LEU A 30 4.13 11.71 22.60
N ALA A 31 5.14 12.19 21.86
CA ALA A 31 5.06 13.45 21.12
C ALA A 31 3.94 13.42 20.06
N PHE A 32 3.76 12.29 19.38
CA PHE A 32 2.67 12.06 18.45
C PHE A 32 1.29 12.18 19.13
N GLN A 33 1.09 11.54 20.29
CA GLN A 33 -0.14 11.64 21.10
C GLN A 33 -0.43 13.08 21.53
N GLU A 34 0.61 13.86 21.84
CA GLU A 34 0.52 15.27 22.21
C GLU A 34 0.36 16.21 21.00
N SER A 35 0.25 15.68 19.78
CA SER A 35 0.20 16.45 18.52
C SER A 35 1.41 17.34 18.28
N GLN A 36 2.57 16.90 18.76
CA GLN A 36 3.88 17.51 18.52
C GLN A 36 4.60 16.78 17.37
N ASP A 37 3.99 16.76 16.19
CA ASP A 37 4.41 15.90 15.07
C ASP A 37 5.88 16.12 14.67
N GLN A 38 6.37 17.37 14.67
CA GLN A 38 7.78 17.66 14.37
C GLN A 38 8.75 17.07 15.42
N ALA A 39 8.41 17.20 16.71
CA ALA A 39 9.21 16.61 17.78
C ALA A 39 9.22 15.08 17.68
N ALA A 40 8.08 14.48 17.35
CA ALA A 40 7.98 13.04 17.13
C ALA A 40 8.89 12.57 15.98
N LEU A 41 8.89 13.30 14.86
CA LEU A 41 9.76 13.03 13.72
C LEU A 41 11.25 13.16 14.07
N GLU A 42 11.63 14.14 14.89
CA GLU A 42 12.99 14.27 15.42
C GLU A 42 13.37 13.08 16.31
N TRP A 43 12.45 12.62 17.17
CA TRP A 43 12.68 11.44 18.01
C TRP A 43 12.84 10.17 17.18
N LEU A 44 12.05 9.97 16.12
CA LEU A 44 12.24 8.85 15.21
C LEU A 44 13.62 8.88 14.53
N SER A 45 14.07 10.04 14.06
CA SER A 45 15.41 10.17 13.47
C SER A 45 16.52 9.84 14.48
N ARG A 46 16.37 10.27 15.74
CA ARG A 46 17.32 9.90 16.81
C ARG A 46 17.29 8.41 17.10
N ALA A 47 16.11 7.79 17.11
CA ALA A 47 15.97 6.34 17.30
C ALA A 47 16.74 5.57 16.22
N THR A 48 16.52 5.90 14.94
CA THR A 48 17.21 5.26 13.82
C THR A 48 18.73 5.45 13.88
N ASN A 49 19.21 6.66 14.19
CA ASN A 49 20.65 6.92 14.34
C ASN A 49 21.26 6.14 15.52
N SER A 50 20.51 6.03 16.62
CA SER A 50 20.94 5.28 17.81
C SER A 50 21.05 3.79 17.53
N GLU A 51 20.15 3.20 16.75
CA GLU A 51 20.25 1.80 16.30
C GLU A 51 21.50 1.60 15.42
N GLN A 52 21.80 2.56 14.55
CA GLN A 52 23.01 2.55 13.70
C GLN A 52 24.30 2.56 14.55
N GLU A 53 24.39 3.49 15.49
CA GLU A 53 25.59 3.70 16.32
C GLU A 53 25.81 2.55 17.31
N ALA A 54 24.74 1.93 17.79
CA ALA A 54 24.82 0.88 18.80
C ALA A 54 25.42 -0.43 18.27
N GLY A 55 25.51 -0.64 16.95
CA GLY A 55 25.95 -1.91 16.35
C GLY A 55 25.14 -3.12 16.82
N ARG A 56 23.96 -2.87 17.43
CA ARG A 56 23.10 -3.84 18.11
C ARG A 56 21.94 -4.32 17.24
N GLY A 57 21.86 -3.85 16.00
CA GLY A 57 20.89 -4.27 15.00
C GLY A 57 21.33 -3.89 13.59
N ASP A 58 20.67 -4.47 12.59
CA ASP A 58 20.76 -4.04 11.20
C ASP A 58 20.14 -2.64 11.09
N TYR A 59 20.88 -1.65 10.57
CA TYR A 59 20.38 -0.29 10.33
C TYR A 59 19.05 -0.30 9.55
N ALA A 60 18.90 -1.26 8.63
CA ALA A 60 17.66 -1.48 7.90
C ALA A 60 16.48 -1.79 8.84
N SER A 61 16.68 -2.59 9.90
CA SER A 61 15.65 -2.87 10.90
C SER A 61 15.23 -1.62 11.68
N GLY A 62 16.15 -0.70 11.95
CA GLY A 62 15.84 0.58 12.60
C GLY A 62 15.03 1.51 11.69
N LEU A 63 15.36 1.54 10.40
CA LEU A 63 14.57 2.25 9.38
C LEU A 63 13.17 1.68 9.26
N GLU A 64 13.02 0.36 9.15
CA GLU A 64 11.72 -0.31 9.06
C GLU A 64 10.84 -0.04 10.30
N LYS A 65 11.41 -0.09 11.50
CA LYS A 65 10.67 0.19 12.72
C LYS A 65 10.22 1.65 12.82
N ALA A 66 11.05 2.59 12.37
CA ALA A 66 10.69 4.01 12.32
C ALA A 66 9.61 4.27 11.26
N ALA A 67 9.75 3.67 10.08
CA ALA A 67 8.76 3.71 9.01
C ALA A 67 7.40 3.16 9.47
N ALA A 68 7.39 2.00 10.15
CA ALA A 68 6.19 1.41 10.73
C ALA A 68 5.53 2.30 11.79
N THR A 69 6.33 2.92 12.66
CA THR A 69 5.80 3.84 13.68
C THR A 69 5.13 5.06 13.05
N LEU A 70 5.79 5.67 12.04
CA LEU A 70 5.25 6.83 11.33
C LEU A 70 3.99 6.47 10.53
N PHE A 71 3.99 5.33 9.85
CA PHE A 71 2.84 4.83 9.09
C PHE A 71 1.63 4.58 9.99
N GLN A 72 1.82 3.87 11.11
CA GLN A 72 0.77 3.62 12.10
C GLN A 72 0.16 4.93 12.60
N TRP A 73 1.01 5.94 12.85
CA TRP A 73 0.50 7.23 13.30
C TRP A 73 -0.26 7.99 12.22
N GLY A 74 0.23 7.95 10.98
CA GLY A 74 -0.51 8.44 9.81
C GLY A 74 -1.90 7.81 9.70
N GLN A 75 -2.03 6.51 9.94
CA GLN A 75 -3.32 5.81 9.96
C GLN A 75 -4.24 6.25 11.11
N VAL A 76 -3.71 6.42 12.33
CA VAL A 76 -4.52 6.92 13.47
C VAL A 76 -5.06 8.32 13.16
N ARG A 77 -4.20 9.20 12.67
CA ARG A 77 -4.57 10.56 12.26
C ARG A 77 -5.59 10.57 11.14
N TRP A 78 -5.46 9.64 10.20
CA TRP A 78 -6.47 9.44 9.17
C TRP A 78 -7.81 9.09 9.79
N GLN A 79 -7.89 8.06 10.64
CA GLN A 79 -9.14 7.62 11.25
C GLN A 79 -9.85 8.73 12.03
N GLU A 80 -9.10 9.53 12.80
CA GLU A 80 -9.63 10.70 13.49
C GLU A 80 -10.23 11.71 12.50
N LYS A 81 -9.48 12.03 11.44
CA LYS A 81 -9.92 12.97 10.42
C LYS A 81 -11.11 12.45 9.62
N SER A 82 -11.13 11.17 9.25
CA SER A 82 -12.21 10.54 8.50
C SER A 82 -13.51 10.61 9.28
N ARG A 83 -13.50 10.33 10.58
CA ARG A 83 -14.70 10.45 11.44
C ARG A 83 -15.23 11.88 11.48
N GLU A 84 -14.33 12.86 11.58
CA GLU A 84 -14.70 14.28 11.53
C GLU A 84 -15.33 14.63 10.18
N LEU A 85 -14.71 14.24 9.06
CA LEU A 85 -15.22 14.48 7.72
C LEU A 85 -16.54 13.77 7.47
N GLU A 86 -16.69 12.54 7.94
CA GLU A 86 -17.90 11.72 7.82
C GLU A 86 -19.06 12.37 8.58
N SER A 87 -18.84 12.83 9.81
CA SER A 87 -19.86 13.56 10.58
C SER A 87 -20.35 14.85 9.89
N LYS A 88 -19.55 15.39 8.97
CA LYS A 88 -19.85 16.58 8.17
C LYS A 88 -20.37 16.26 6.77
N GLY A 89 -20.45 14.98 6.39
CA GLY A 89 -20.79 14.55 5.03
C GLY A 89 -19.75 14.96 3.98
N LEU A 90 -18.50 15.17 4.40
CA LEU A 90 -17.39 15.64 3.55
C LEU A 90 -16.35 14.55 3.24
N LEU A 91 -16.51 13.36 3.82
CA LEU A 91 -15.57 12.26 3.59
C LEU A 91 -15.68 11.79 2.13
N ARG A 92 -14.59 11.93 1.39
CA ARG A 92 -14.46 11.37 0.05
C ARG A 92 -13.86 9.97 0.12
N LYS A 93 -14.26 9.09 -0.80
CA LYS A 93 -13.58 7.81 -1.03
C LYS A 93 -12.11 8.08 -1.37
N ASN A 94 -11.24 7.22 -0.85
CA ASN A 94 -9.79 7.20 -1.07
C ASN A 94 -9.01 8.43 -0.57
N GLN A 95 -9.64 9.35 0.16
CA GLN A 95 -8.90 10.47 0.75
C GLN A 95 -7.93 9.96 1.83
N HIS A 96 -6.69 10.43 1.86
CA HIS A 96 -5.71 10.05 2.88
C HIS A 96 -4.94 11.27 3.43
N PRO A 97 -4.39 11.24 4.66
CA PRO A 97 -3.63 12.35 5.21
C PRO A 97 -2.25 12.42 4.55
N LYS A 98 -2.08 13.44 3.70
CA LYS A 98 -0.87 13.57 2.89
C LYS A 98 0.40 13.76 3.72
N PHE A 99 0.34 14.55 4.78
CA PHE A 99 1.54 14.94 5.53
C PHE A 99 2.38 13.75 6.04
N PHE A 100 1.78 12.77 6.72
CA PHE A 100 2.54 11.68 7.33
C PHE A 100 3.09 10.69 6.30
N PHE A 101 2.32 10.44 5.24
CA PHE A 101 2.75 9.57 4.16
C PHE A 101 3.82 10.24 3.29
N GLU A 102 3.76 11.56 3.07
CA GLU A 102 4.83 12.34 2.41
C GLU A 102 6.12 12.26 3.23
N GLU A 103 6.04 12.46 4.55
CA GLU A 103 7.21 12.34 5.43
C GLU A 103 7.78 10.91 5.45
N LEU A 104 6.92 9.89 5.34
CA LEU A 104 7.33 8.49 5.25
C LEU A 104 8.11 8.21 3.97
N LEU A 105 7.58 8.63 2.82
CA LEU A 105 8.25 8.50 1.51
C LEU A 105 9.58 9.26 1.48
N ARG A 106 9.62 10.45 2.10
CA ARG A 106 10.81 11.31 2.13
C ARG A 106 11.92 10.78 3.04
N ARG A 107 11.57 10.27 4.22
CA ARG A 107 12.55 9.88 5.26
C ARG A 107 12.95 8.42 5.19
N TYR A 108 12.04 7.55 4.76
CA TYR A 108 12.22 6.11 4.77
C TYR A 108 11.90 5.53 3.39
N PRO A 109 12.50 6.05 2.30
CA PRO A 109 12.26 5.52 0.96
C PRO A 109 12.64 4.04 0.91
N GLN A 110 11.93 3.26 0.11
CA GLN A 110 12.16 1.81 -0.07
C GLN A 110 11.85 0.94 1.16
N SER A 111 11.32 1.50 2.24
CA SER A 111 10.75 0.68 3.32
C SER A 111 9.43 0.07 2.88
N ALA A 112 9.07 -1.09 3.45
CA ALA A 112 7.79 -1.74 3.14
C ALA A 112 6.58 -0.81 3.38
N ARG A 113 6.70 0.11 4.35
CA ARG A 113 5.67 1.10 4.65
C ARG A 113 5.68 2.32 3.74
N ALA A 114 6.83 2.66 3.15
CA ALA A 114 6.87 3.66 2.10
C ALA A 114 6.12 3.16 0.86
N ASP A 115 6.24 1.89 0.52
CA ASP A 115 5.45 1.28 -0.57
C ASP A 115 3.94 1.35 -0.28
N ASP A 116 3.53 1.02 0.96
CA ASP A 116 2.14 1.18 1.41
C ASP A 116 1.64 2.61 1.23
N ALA A 117 2.43 3.61 1.64
CA ALA A 117 2.09 5.01 1.50
C ALA A 117 2.03 5.46 0.04
N ALA A 118 2.98 5.03 -0.80
CA ALA A 118 3.00 5.34 -2.22
C ALA A 118 1.74 4.82 -2.91
N LEU A 119 1.32 3.60 -2.57
CA LEU A 119 0.08 3.01 -3.09
C LEU A 119 -1.15 3.80 -2.63
N LEU A 120 -1.25 4.17 -1.35
CA LEU A 120 -2.38 4.96 -0.83
C LEU A 120 -2.48 6.32 -1.51
N PHE A 121 -1.36 6.98 -1.80
CA PHE A 121 -1.35 8.23 -2.56
C PHE A 121 -1.79 8.08 -3.99
N LEU A 122 -1.32 7.01 -4.63
CA LEU A 122 -1.68 6.68 -5.99
C LEU A 122 -3.20 6.48 -6.09
N GLU A 123 -3.79 5.73 -5.15
CA GLU A 123 -5.22 5.46 -5.11
C GLU A 123 -6.07 6.66 -4.63
N ASP A 124 -5.51 7.60 -3.85
CA ASP A 124 -6.11 8.92 -3.56
C ASP A 124 -6.28 9.76 -4.84
N GLY A 125 -5.37 9.58 -5.80
CA GLY A 125 -5.40 10.26 -7.10
C GLY A 125 -6.34 9.63 -8.14
N PHE A 126 -7.00 8.53 -7.82
CA PHE A 126 -7.88 7.82 -8.74
C PHE A 126 -9.23 8.51 -8.91
N CYS A 127 -9.98 8.11 -9.95
CA CYS A 127 -11.26 8.74 -10.17
C CYS A 127 -12.23 8.33 -9.06
N TYR A 128 -12.96 9.32 -8.54
CA TYR A 128 -13.95 9.09 -7.50
C TYR A 128 -15.08 8.14 -7.97
N GLU A 129 -15.47 8.24 -9.24
CA GLU A 129 -16.44 7.37 -9.88
C GLU A 129 -16.06 7.16 -11.35
N TRP A 130 -16.06 5.91 -11.80
CA TRP A 130 -15.93 5.58 -13.22
C TRP A 130 -17.28 5.90 -13.86
N GLY A 131 -17.43 7.11 -14.39
CA GLY A 131 -18.68 7.60 -15.01
C GLY A 131 -19.09 6.87 -16.30
N GLY A 132 -18.78 5.58 -16.44
CA GLY A 132 -19.02 4.75 -17.62
C GLY A 132 -17.97 4.90 -18.73
N TYR A 133 -17.08 5.87 -18.64
CA TYR A 133 -16.05 6.12 -19.66
C TYR A 133 -14.81 5.22 -19.46
N PRO A 134 -14.19 4.72 -20.54
CA PRO A 134 -12.99 3.89 -20.45
C PRO A 134 -11.73 4.65 -20.00
N ASP A 135 -11.72 5.97 -20.10
CA ASP A 135 -10.51 6.79 -19.83
C ASP A 135 -10.00 6.64 -18.39
N CYS A 136 -10.93 6.53 -17.44
CA CYS A 136 -10.57 6.41 -16.03
C CYS A 136 -9.85 5.08 -15.70
N PRO A 137 -10.46 3.89 -15.94
CA PRO A 137 -9.76 2.64 -15.67
C PRO A 137 -8.48 2.51 -16.49
N ALA A 138 -8.43 3.05 -17.72
CA ALA A 138 -7.19 3.12 -18.49
C ALA A 138 -6.12 4.00 -17.84
N PHE A 139 -6.49 5.13 -17.24
CA PHE A 139 -5.57 5.96 -16.46
C PHE A 139 -5.07 5.23 -15.20
N GLU A 140 -5.97 4.61 -14.43
CA GLU A 140 -5.62 3.92 -13.18
C GLU A 140 -4.68 2.73 -13.44
N ILE A 141 -4.90 1.96 -14.52
CA ILE A 141 -3.98 0.91 -14.97
C ILE A 141 -2.58 1.46 -15.18
N ARG A 142 -2.44 2.59 -15.90
CA ARG A 142 -1.12 3.22 -16.13
C ARG A 142 -0.45 3.67 -14.83
N GLN A 143 -1.23 4.11 -13.84
CA GLN A 143 -0.67 4.46 -12.54
C GLN A 143 -0.12 3.21 -11.84
N TYR A 144 -0.88 2.11 -11.84
CA TYR A 144 -0.42 0.85 -11.27
C TYR A 144 0.81 0.26 -11.99
N GLU A 145 0.88 0.35 -13.31
CA GLU A 145 2.07 -0.02 -14.07
C GLU A 145 3.30 0.77 -13.59
N ASN A 146 3.17 2.11 -13.50
CA ASN A 146 4.25 2.95 -12.99
C ASN A 146 4.64 2.59 -11.54
N PHE A 147 3.67 2.20 -10.71
CA PHE A 147 3.94 1.72 -9.35
C PHE A 147 4.77 0.43 -9.38
N LEU A 148 4.41 -0.56 -10.18
CA LEU A 148 5.16 -1.81 -10.28
C LEU A 148 6.56 -1.62 -10.89
N GLU A 149 6.73 -0.65 -11.79
CA GLU A 149 8.04 -0.26 -12.32
C GLU A 149 8.91 0.42 -11.25
N THR A 150 8.31 1.27 -10.41
CA THR A 150 9.01 2.01 -9.36
C THR A 150 9.32 1.14 -8.14
N TYR A 151 8.42 0.22 -7.81
CA TYR A 151 8.46 -0.66 -6.63
C TYR A 151 8.36 -2.15 -7.02
N PRO A 152 9.33 -2.68 -7.78
CA PRO A 152 9.24 -4.02 -8.37
C PRO A 152 9.23 -5.16 -7.33
N PHE A 153 9.76 -4.90 -6.14
CA PHE A 153 9.84 -5.86 -5.03
C PHE A 153 8.83 -5.56 -3.91
N SER A 154 7.84 -4.72 -4.18
CA SER A 154 6.84 -4.36 -3.18
C SER A 154 6.01 -5.56 -2.75
N ASP A 155 5.78 -5.70 -1.44
CA ASP A 155 4.81 -6.65 -0.88
C ASP A 155 3.37 -6.36 -1.36
N ARG A 156 3.13 -5.15 -1.91
CA ARG A 156 1.85 -4.75 -2.49
C ARG A 156 1.64 -5.18 -3.93
N ARG A 157 2.62 -5.83 -4.56
CA ARG A 157 2.50 -6.28 -5.94
C ARG A 157 1.26 -7.14 -6.18
N GLY A 158 0.92 -8.06 -5.28
CA GLY A 158 -0.31 -8.87 -5.38
C GLY A 158 -1.58 -8.02 -5.43
N HIS A 159 -1.74 -7.07 -4.50
CA HIS A 159 -2.88 -6.14 -4.52
C HIS A 159 -2.95 -5.33 -5.82
N VAL A 160 -1.81 -4.80 -6.27
CA VAL A 160 -1.73 -3.99 -7.50
C VAL A 160 -2.12 -4.82 -8.74
N LEU A 161 -1.64 -6.05 -8.85
CA LEU A 161 -2.01 -6.95 -9.94
C LEU A 161 -3.52 -7.25 -9.94
N LEU A 162 -4.13 -7.44 -8.76
CA LEU A 162 -5.57 -7.67 -8.64
C LEU A 162 -6.37 -6.45 -9.10
N GLU A 163 -5.99 -5.27 -8.63
CA GLU A 163 -6.65 -4.02 -8.99
C GLU A 163 -6.49 -3.70 -10.49
N MET A 164 -5.32 -3.95 -11.08
CA MET A 164 -5.10 -3.87 -12.53
C MET A 164 -6.00 -4.85 -13.28
N ALA A 165 -6.10 -6.11 -12.84
CA ALA A 165 -6.93 -7.13 -13.49
C ALA A 165 -8.40 -6.69 -13.53
N ARG A 166 -8.94 -6.20 -12.41
CA ARG A 166 -10.31 -5.66 -12.31
C ARG A 166 -10.54 -4.49 -13.27
N ARG A 167 -9.58 -3.58 -13.41
CA ARG A 167 -9.68 -2.44 -14.33
C ARG A 167 -9.62 -2.87 -15.80
N TYR A 168 -8.79 -3.86 -16.11
CA TYR A 168 -8.79 -4.45 -17.45
C TYR A 168 -10.10 -5.17 -17.77
N GLN A 169 -10.69 -5.88 -16.80
CA GLN A 169 -12.00 -6.50 -16.97
C GLN A 169 -13.07 -5.42 -17.24
N ALA A 170 -13.09 -4.37 -16.43
CA ALA A 170 -14.01 -3.26 -16.63
C ALA A 170 -13.83 -2.58 -18.00
N LEU A 171 -12.58 -2.38 -18.46
CA LEU A 171 -12.32 -1.90 -19.82
C LEU A 171 -12.84 -2.84 -20.89
N ALA A 172 -12.69 -4.15 -20.71
CA ALA A 172 -13.19 -5.15 -21.64
C ALA A 172 -14.72 -5.03 -21.80
N GLU A 173 -15.43 -4.94 -20.67
CA GLU A 173 -16.88 -4.73 -20.64
C GLU A 173 -17.24 -3.42 -21.36
N ARG A 174 -16.60 -2.30 -21.02
CA ARG A 174 -16.88 -0.99 -21.65
C ARG A 174 -16.65 -1.00 -23.15
N TYR A 175 -15.55 -1.57 -23.63
CA TYR A 175 -15.27 -1.63 -25.07
C TYR A 175 -16.20 -2.59 -25.83
N SER A 176 -16.87 -3.52 -25.14
CA SER A 176 -17.86 -4.41 -25.75
C SER A 176 -19.26 -3.79 -25.87
N GLU A 177 -19.58 -2.78 -25.06
CA GLU A 177 -20.87 -2.09 -25.08
C GLU A 177 -21.13 -1.41 -26.43
N GLU A 178 -22.39 -1.39 -26.89
CA GLU A 178 -22.83 -0.61 -28.05
C GLU A 178 -22.88 0.90 -27.71
N ALA A 179 -21.70 1.50 -27.52
CA ALA A 179 -21.50 2.89 -27.12
C ALA A 179 -20.48 3.60 -28.03
N PRO A 180 -20.26 4.93 -27.92
CA PRO A 180 -19.31 5.65 -28.77
C PRO A 180 -17.86 5.15 -28.70
N TRP A 181 -17.49 4.45 -27.62
CA TRP A 181 -16.19 3.83 -27.41
C TRP A 181 -16.15 2.34 -27.78
N HIS A 182 -17.21 1.80 -28.42
CA HIS A 182 -17.24 0.40 -28.86
C HIS A 182 -16.01 0.05 -29.69
N HIS A 183 -15.27 -0.97 -29.26
CA HIS A 183 -14.06 -1.43 -29.94
C HIS A 183 -13.74 -2.89 -29.61
N GLN A 184 -14.37 -3.83 -30.33
CA GLN A 184 -14.27 -5.28 -30.07
C GLN A 184 -12.84 -5.81 -29.85
N ALA A 185 -11.88 -5.44 -30.71
CA ALA A 185 -10.51 -5.92 -30.55
C ALA A 185 -9.81 -5.40 -29.27
N ARG A 186 -10.18 -4.21 -28.78
CA ARG A 186 -9.68 -3.68 -27.50
C ARG A 186 -10.39 -4.37 -26.33
N ALA A 187 -11.66 -4.70 -26.49
CA ALA A 187 -12.39 -5.48 -25.50
C ALA A 187 -11.73 -6.86 -25.27
N GLU A 188 -11.46 -7.59 -26.35
CA GLU A 188 -10.79 -8.90 -26.32
C GLU A 188 -9.39 -8.80 -25.72
N LEU A 189 -8.60 -7.80 -26.12
CA LEU A 189 -7.27 -7.56 -25.56
C LEU A 189 -7.35 -7.29 -24.04
N CYS A 190 -8.22 -6.39 -23.60
CA CYS A 190 -8.37 -6.08 -22.18
C CYS A 190 -8.84 -7.31 -21.38
N GLY A 191 -9.76 -8.10 -21.94
CA GLY A 191 -10.19 -9.37 -21.33
C GLY A 191 -9.04 -10.36 -21.18
N ALA A 192 -8.21 -10.52 -22.21
CA ALA A 192 -7.04 -11.39 -22.15
C ALA A 192 -5.96 -10.90 -21.15
N MET A 193 -5.74 -9.59 -21.06
CA MET A 193 -4.83 -8.99 -20.08
C MET A 193 -5.31 -9.23 -18.65
N SER A 194 -6.60 -9.00 -18.41
CA SER A 194 -7.23 -9.25 -17.11
C SER A 194 -7.05 -10.72 -16.67
N GLN A 195 -7.32 -11.66 -17.58
CA GLN A 195 -7.16 -13.08 -17.34
C GLN A 195 -5.71 -13.51 -17.11
N THR A 196 -4.78 -12.92 -17.83
CA THR A 196 -3.34 -13.15 -17.60
C THR A 196 -2.95 -12.72 -16.19
N LEU A 197 -3.42 -11.56 -15.72
CA LEU A 197 -3.10 -11.05 -14.39
C LEU A 197 -3.70 -11.91 -13.27
N TRP A 198 -4.93 -12.40 -13.42
CA TRP A 198 -5.52 -13.35 -12.46
C TRP A 198 -4.72 -14.66 -12.40
N GLN A 199 -4.25 -15.17 -13.55
CA GLN A 199 -3.38 -16.35 -13.58
C GLN A 199 -2.01 -16.07 -12.92
N GLU A 200 -1.40 -14.90 -13.16
CA GLU A 200 -0.16 -14.49 -12.49
C GLU A 200 -0.32 -14.45 -10.97
N LEU A 201 -1.44 -13.91 -10.48
CA LEU A 201 -1.79 -13.86 -9.06
C LEU A 201 -1.84 -15.25 -8.44
N MET A 202 -2.60 -16.16 -9.05
CA MET A 202 -2.71 -17.52 -8.56
C MET A 202 -1.38 -18.28 -8.58
N GLY A 203 -0.53 -18.04 -9.58
CA GLY A 203 0.77 -18.69 -9.71
C GLY A 203 1.84 -18.13 -8.77
N SER A 204 1.87 -16.81 -8.61
CA SER A 204 2.95 -16.10 -7.90
C SER A 204 2.63 -15.81 -6.44
N TYR A 205 1.34 -15.72 -6.09
CA TYR A 205 0.85 -15.39 -4.75
C TYR A 205 -0.17 -16.43 -4.25
N PRO A 206 0.13 -17.75 -4.31
CA PRO A 206 -0.84 -18.76 -3.91
C PRO A 206 -1.25 -18.64 -2.44
N GLY A 207 -2.55 -18.77 -2.16
CA GLY A 207 -3.10 -18.75 -0.80
C GLY A 207 -3.23 -17.37 -0.15
N THR A 208 -3.01 -16.29 -0.90
CA THR A 208 -3.36 -14.95 -0.44
C THR A 208 -4.84 -14.63 -0.76
N PRO A 209 -5.47 -13.68 -0.04
CA PRO A 209 -6.84 -13.24 -0.36
C PRO A 209 -6.99 -12.77 -1.81
N GLU A 210 -5.96 -12.15 -2.39
CA GLU A 210 -5.95 -11.70 -3.77
C GLU A 210 -5.99 -12.87 -4.76
N ALA A 211 -5.26 -13.95 -4.49
CA ALA A 211 -5.29 -15.15 -5.33
C ALA A 211 -6.61 -15.92 -5.18
N GLU A 212 -7.20 -15.96 -3.98
CA GLU A 212 -8.53 -16.52 -3.77
C GLU A 212 -9.61 -15.74 -4.55
N ASP A 213 -9.49 -14.41 -4.57
CA ASP A 213 -10.39 -13.56 -5.33
C ASP A 213 -10.21 -13.71 -6.85
N ALA A 214 -8.96 -13.75 -7.31
CA ALA A 214 -8.63 -14.05 -8.70
C ALA A 214 -9.18 -15.40 -9.16
N SER A 215 -9.15 -16.43 -8.29
CA SER A 215 -9.72 -17.75 -8.58
C SER A 215 -11.22 -17.68 -8.84
N LYS A 216 -11.97 -16.93 -8.02
CA LYS A 216 -13.43 -16.76 -8.19
C LYS A 216 -13.76 -16.10 -9.53
N HIS A 217 -13.03 -15.05 -9.89
CA HIS A 217 -13.21 -14.38 -11.17
C HIS A 217 -12.89 -15.30 -12.37
N LEU A 218 -11.86 -16.13 -12.27
CA LEU A 218 -11.54 -17.08 -13.34
C LEU A 218 -12.56 -18.22 -13.44
N GLU A 219 -13.19 -18.66 -12.34
CA GLU A 219 -14.25 -19.67 -12.36
C GLU A 219 -15.49 -19.22 -13.14
N GLU A 220 -15.78 -17.93 -13.17
CA GLU A 220 -16.87 -17.35 -13.96
C GLU A 220 -16.58 -17.38 -15.47
N ILE A 221 -15.31 -17.54 -15.86
CA ILE A 221 -14.86 -17.54 -17.26
C ILE A 221 -14.71 -18.98 -17.74
N PRO A 222 -15.47 -19.40 -18.78
CA PRO A 222 -15.37 -20.75 -19.33
C PRO A 222 -13.92 -21.08 -19.75
N PRO A 223 -13.41 -22.30 -19.47
CA PRO A 223 -12.03 -22.66 -19.77
C PRO A 223 -11.60 -22.40 -21.23
N GLU A 224 -12.51 -22.59 -22.17
CA GLU A 224 -12.30 -22.34 -23.60
C GLU A 224 -12.12 -20.86 -23.98
N GLN A 225 -12.51 -19.95 -23.09
CA GLN A 225 -12.35 -18.50 -23.26
C GLN A 225 -11.09 -17.97 -22.55
N ARG A 226 -10.35 -18.85 -21.86
CA ARG A 226 -9.11 -18.48 -21.17
C ARG A 226 -7.93 -18.40 -22.13
N PRO A 227 -7.08 -17.36 -22.06
CA PRO A 227 -5.92 -17.27 -22.93
C PRO A 227 -5.01 -18.49 -22.70
N ALA A 228 -4.65 -19.15 -23.80
CA ALA A 228 -3.83 -20.36 -23.76
C ALA A 228 -2.37 -20.08 -23.34
N ILE A 229 -1.93 -18.82 -23.41
CA ILE A 229 -0.58 -18.38 -23.08
C ILE A 229 -0.70 -17.08 -22.27
N PRO A 230 -0.08 -16.99 -21.07
CA PRO A 230 -0.02 -15.74 -20.33
C PRO A 230 0.73 -14.69 -21.16
N ILE A 231 0.13 -13.52 -21.33
CA ILE A 231 0.79 -12.40 -22.01
C ILE A 231 2.00 -11.98 -21.15
N PRO A 232 3.23 -11.93 -21.70
CA PRO A 232 4.40 -11.67 -20.89
C PRO A 232 4.33 -10.29 -20.20
N PRO A 233 4.81 -10.17 -18.96
CA PRO A 233 4.87 -8.90 -18.27
C PRO A 233 5.71 -7.90 -19.09
N GLY A 234 5.18 -6.71 -19.35
CA GLY A 234 5.82 -5.66 -20.15
C GLY A 234 5.18 -5.40 -21.52
N VAL A 235 4.16 -6.17 -21.93
CA VAL A 235 3.33 -5.91 -23.12
C VAL A 235 2.26 -4.82 -22.87
N PHE A 236 2.21 -4.30 -21.65
CA PHE A 236 1.28 -3.26 -21.19
C PHE A 236 1.30 -1.95 -22.01
N GLY A 237 2.37 -1.70 -22.78
CA GLY A 237 2.52 -0.54 -23.65
C GLY A 237 1.52 -0.43 -24.82
N TYR A 238 0.74 -1.47 -25.14
CA TYR A 238 -0.16 -1.45 -26.30
C TYR A 238 -1.34 -0.47 -26.20
N LEU A 239 -1.71 0.00 -25.00
CA LEU A 239 -2.69 1.08 -24.84
C LEU A 239 -2.08 2.50 -24.97
N ARG A 240 -0.75 2.64 -25.10
CA ARG A 240 -0.09 3.94 -25.32
C ARG A 240 -0.22 4.44 -26.76
N GLU A 241 -0.37 3.54 -27.74
CA GLU A 241 -0.43 3.91 -29.16
C GLU A 241 -1.88 4.18 -29.58
N GLY A 242 -2.28 5.45 -29.59
CA GLY A 242 -3.57 5.89 -30.12
C GLY A 242 -4.13 7.22 -29.58
N GLN A 243 -3.29 8.08 -28.99
CA GLN A 243 -3.69 9.43 -28.55
C GLN A 243 -3.15 10.56 -29.45
N ASP A 244 -2.69 10.24 -30.66
CA ASP A 244 -2.37 11.23 -31.71
C ASP A 244 -3.49 11.34 -32.74
#